data_AF-A0A6C2UTR2-F1
#
_entry.id   AF-A0A6C2UTR2-F1
#
_cell.length_a   1.000
_cell.length_b   1.000
_cell.length_c   1.000
_cell.angle_alpha   90.00
_cell.angle_beta   90.00
_cell.angle_gamma   90.00
#
_symmetry.space_group_name_H-M   'P 1'
#
loop_
_entity.id
_entity.type
_entity.pdbx_description
1 polymer ?
#
loop_
_entity_poly.entity_id
_entity_poly.type
_entity_poly.pdbx_seq_one_letter_code
_entity_poly.pdbx_strand_id
1 'polypeptide(L)'
;MLVCSAAVAGHEQNPSKDWNRLREKNLQLGLPVERVDQTLGACRKSGLPVENADALLCSVYTAQAEGLPTECVFLKIEEGLAKRIAWTDVQAAAGNRLDCLRRADQLVMSGRQERGGQHQHLVMHTCVALESGLPEEVIQSVFSRPGGFRYGRVIHVIEAGETLQLSGLAPKDTLHIMHDCLDRNLNGIEVSRVVDVVLAGHRAGKDFETIHAGLWVQSN
;
A
#
# COMPACT_ATOMS: atom_id res chain seq x y z
N MET A 1 46.04 2.34 29.62
CA MET A 1 44.94 3.32 29.40
C MET A 1 43.75 2.57 28.82
N LEU A 2 42.56 2.92 29.30
CA LEU A 2 41.38 2.06 29.41
C LEU A 2 40.75 1.63 28.08
N VAL A 3 40.39 0.34 28.05
CA VAL A 3 39.46 -0.29 27.11
C VAL A 3 38.05 -0.03 27.63
N CYS A 4 37.22 0.71 26.89
CA CYS A 4 35.79 0.86 27.21
C CYS A 4 34.99 -0.15 26.38
N SER A 5 34.76 -1.32 26.98
CA SER A 5 33.66 -2.21 26.62
C SER A 5 32.34 -1.59 27.09
N ALA A 6 31.40 -1.37 26.18
CA ALA A 6 30.00 -1.15 26.51
C ALA A 6 29.16 -2.20 25.80
N ALA A 7 28.98 -3.33 26.48
CA ALA A 7 27.94 -4.30 26.16
C ALA A 7 26.61 -3.74 26.65
N VAL A 8 25.75 -3.29 25.73
CA VAL A 8 24.33 -3.09 26.03
C VAL A 8 23.61 -4.36 25.59
N ALA A 9 23.71 -5.40 26.42
CA ALA A 9 22.77 -6.51 26.38
C ALA A 9 21.48 -6.00 27.03
N GLY A 10 20.54 -5.54 26.20
CA GLY A 10 19.19 -5.24 26.68
C GLY A 10 18.59 -6.50 27.28
N HIS A 11 18.22 -6.45 28.55
CA HIS A 11 17.40 -7.48 29.17
C HIS A 11 16.16 -7.70 28.32
N GLU A 12 16.09 -8.84 27.64
CA GLU A 12 14.85 -9.43 27.15
C GLU A 12 13.99 -9.77 28.37
N GLN A 13 13.29 -8.77 28.91
CA GLN A 13 12.24 -9.01 29.88
C GLN A 13 11.22 -9.91 29.19
N ASN A 14 11.08 -11.13 29.72
CA ASN A 14 10.01 -12.04 29.32
C ASN A 14 8.69 -11.26 29.31
N PRO A 15 7.93 -11.28 28.18
CA PRO A 15 6.68 -10.56 28.08
C PRO A 15 5.75 -10.95 29.25
N SER A 16 4.99 -9.99 29.77
CA SER A 16 3.97 -10.31 30.77
C SER A 16 2.98 -11.35 30.22
N LYS A 17 2.28 -12.07 31.12
CA LYS A 17 1.28 -13.07 30.73
C LYS A 17 0.25 -12.53 29.75
N ASP A 18 -0.12 -11.24 29.88
CA ASP A 18 -1.11 -10.59 29.02
C ASP A 18 -0.60 -10.38 27.59
N TRP A 19 0.68 -10.04 27.40
CA TRP A 19 1.29 -9.96 26.07
C TRP A 19 1.36 -11.31 25.37
N ASN A 20 1.69 -12.38 26.11
CA ASN A 20 1.70 -13.73 25.55
C ASN A 20 0.29 -14.18 25.15
N ARG A 21 -0.73 -13.85 25.95
CA ARG A 21 -2.12 -14.14 25.62
C ARG A 21 -2.57 -13.38 24.37
N LEU A 22 -2.20 -12.10 24.23
CA LEU A 22 -2.50 -11.32 23.03
C LEU A 22 -1.81 -11.91 21.79
N ARG A 23 -0.54 -12.32 21.92
CA ARG A 23 0.19 -13.02 20.87
C ARG A 23 -0.53 -14.32 20.46
N GLU A 24 -0.86 -15.19 21.41
CA GLU A 24 -1.56 -16.45 21.15
C GLU A 24 -2.92 -16.22 20.45
N LYS A 25 -3.69 -15.22 20.90
CA LYS A 25 -4.93 -14.80 20.24
C LYS A 25 -4.69 -14.49 18.76
N ASN A 26 -3.67 -13.70 18.44
CA ASN A 26 -3.35 -13.33 17.06
C ASN A 26 -2.96 -14.54 16.19
N LEU A 27 -2.18 -15.47 16.75
CA LEU A 27 -1.78 -16.69 16.05
C LEU A 27 -2.96 -17.63 15.79
N GLN A 28 -3.90 -17.72 16.73
CA GLN A 28 -5.14 -18.50 16.56
C GLN A 28 -6.04 -17.93 15.45
N LEU A 29 -5.94 -16.63 15.15
CA LEU A 29 -6.61 -15.99 14.02
C LEU A 29 -5.91 -16.26 12.67
N GLY A 30 -4.80 -17.01 12.67
CA GLY A 30 -4.04 -17.34 11.46
C GLY A 30 -3.12 -16.22 10.97
N LEU A 31 -2.81 -15.22 11.81
CA LEU A 31 -1.88 -14.16 11.44
C LEU A 31 -0.42 -14.67 11.46
N PRO A 32 0.46 -14.19 10.56
CA PRO A 32 1.85 -14.63 10.50
C PRO A 32 2.62 -14.30 11.78
N VAL A 33 3.36 -15.29 12.30
CA VAL A 33 4.13 -15.17 13.56
C VAL A 33 5.05 -13.97 13.54
N GLU A 34 5.82 -13.80 12.46
CA GLU A 34 6.80 -12.72 12.31
C GLU A 34 6.14 -11.33 12.41
N ARG A 35 4.98 -11.14 11.77
CA ARG A 35 4.25 -9.86 11.77
C ARG A 35 3.65 -9.56 13.13
N VAL A 36 3.05 -10.56 13.78
CA VAL A 36 2.52 -10.44 15.14
C VAL A 36 3.64 -10.05 16.12
N ASP A 37 4.77 -10.75 16.08
CA ASP A 37 5.89 -10.50 16.99
C ASP A 37 6.53 -9.12 16.78
N GLN A 38 6.68 -8.71 15.52
CA GLN A 38 7.19 -7.39 15.16
C GLN A 38 6.28 -6.27 15.65
N THR A 39 4.98 -6.33 15.34
CA THR A 39 4.02 -5.29 15.72
C THR A 39 3.84 -5.22 17.24
N LEU A 40 3.71 -6.35 17.95
CA LEU A 40 3.64 -6.36 19.41
C LEU A 40 4.96 -5.86 20.05
N GLY A 41 6.09 -6.13 19.42
CA GLY A 41 7.38 -5.53 19.78
C GLY A 41 7.37 -4.00 19.66
N ALA A 42 6.82 -3.46 18.58
CA ALA A 42 6.67 -2.01 18.37
C ALA A 42 5.73 -1.37 19.40
N CYS A 43 4.61 -2.01 19.73
CA CYS A 43 3.69 -1.55 20.76
C CYS A 43 4.37 -1.46 22.14
N ARG A 44 5.10 -2.52 22.53
CA ARG A 44 5.87 -2.54 23.79
C ARG A 44 6.92 -1.45 23.85
N LYS A 45 7.70 -1.28 22.78
CA LYS A 45 8.72 -0.21 22.68
C LYS A 45 8.12 1.19 22.78
N SER A 46 6.86 1.35 22.37
CA SER A 46 6.11 2.61 22.47
C SER A 46 5.44 2.82 23.84
N GLY A 47 5.63 1.88 24.78
CA GLY A 47 5.07 1.97 26.14
C GLY A 47 3.55 1.77 26.19
N LEU A 48 2.96 1.15 25.17
CA LEU A 48 1.51 0.95 25.13
C LEU A 48 1.05 -0.13 26.12
N PRO A 49 -0.05 0.09 26.87
CA PRO A 49 -0.77 -0.97 27.55
C PRO A 49 -1.26 -2.04 26.58
N VAL A 50 -1.41 -3.29 27.06
CA VAL A 50 -1.85 -4.44 26.23
C VAL A 50 -3.22 -4.18 25.61
N GLU A 51 -4.12 -3.53 26.34
CA GLU A 51 -5.48 -3.23 25.91
C GLU A 51 -5.47 -2.28 24.71
N ASN A 52 -4.59 -1.28 24.71
CA ASN A 52 -4.44 -0.35 23.60
C ASN A 52 -3.75 -1.02 22.40
N ALA A 53 -2.81 -1.94 22.65
CA ALA A 53 -2.20 -2.73 21.59
C ALA A 53 -3.22 -3.67 20.91
N ASP A 54 -4.12 -4.29 21.68
CA ASP A 54 -5.21 -5.11 21.12
C ASP A 54 -6.20 -4.24 20.32
N ALA A 55 -6.53 -3.05 20.81
CA ALA A 55 -7.39 -2.10 20.11
C ALA A 55 -6.78 -1.59 18.79
N LEU A 56 -5.46 -1.40 18.72
CA LEU A 56 -4.75 -1.08 17.48
C LEU A 56 -4.86 -2.18 16.43
N LEU A 57 -4.87 -3.44 16.87
CA LEU A 57 -4.95 -4.61 15.99
C LEU A 57 -6.38 -4.92 15.50
N CYS A 58 -7.41 -4.22 15.99
CA CYS A 58 -8.80 -4.43 15.54
C CYS A 58 -8.94 -4.39 14.01
N SER A 59 -8.33 -3.40 13.34
CA SER A 59 -8.39 -3.31 11.87
C SER A 59 -7.70 -4.49 11.17
N VAL A 60 -6.66 -5.06 11.77
CA VAL A 60 -5.98 -6.26 11.26
C VAL A 60 -6.89 -7.48 11.38
N TYR A 61 -7.56 -7.65 12.53
CA TYR A 61 -8.51 -8.74 12.74
C TYR A 61 -9.65 -8.68 11.72
N THR A 62 -10.19 -7.49 11.49
CA THR A 62 -11.27 -7.29 10.53
C THR A 62 -10.80 -7.55 9.10
N ALA A 63 -9.61 -7.05 8.70
CA ALA A 63 -9.04 -7.36 7.39
C ALA A 63 -8.89 -8.88 7.18
N GLN A 64 -8.35 -9.60 8.18
CA GLN A 64 -8.19 -11.04 8.13
C GLN A 64 -9.52 -11.77 7.97
N ALA A 65 -10.54 -11.38 8.74
CA ALA A 65 -11.88 -11.97 8.69
C ALA A 65 -12.58 -11.74 7.33
N GLU A 66 -12.29 -10.63 6.66
CA GLU A 66 -12.82 -10.30 5.33
C GLU A 66 -11.98 -10.90 4.17
N GLY A 67 -10.87 -11.58 4.50
CA GLY A 67 -9.91 -12.13 3.53
C GLY A 67 -9.13 -11.06 2.77
N LEU A 68 -9.03 -9.85 3.34
CA LEU A 68 -8.27 -8.72 2.80
C LEU A 68 -6.78 -8.82 3.19
N PRO A 69 -5.89 -8.17 2.42
CA PRO A 69 -4.47 -8.12 2.76
C PRO A 69 -4.21 -7.42 4.11
N THR A 70 -3.70 -8.16 5.09
CA THR A 70 -3.41 -7.63 6.44
C THR A 70 -2.09 -6.88 6.53
N GLU A 71 -1.13 -7.20 5.65
CA GLU A 71 0.24 -6.68 5.68
C GLU A 71 0.29 -5.15 5.68
N CYS A 72 -0.49 -4.51 4.81
CA CYS A 72 -0.49 -3.05 4.70
C CYS A 72 -1.13 -2.35 5.92
N VAL A 73 -1.96 -3.03 6.70
CA VAL A 73 -2.51 -2.50 7.96
C VAL A 73 -1.45 -2.60 9.06
N PHE A 74 -0.75 -3.73 9.15
CA PHE A 74 0.39 -3.87 10.07
C PHE A 74 1.46 -2.80 9.81
N LEU A 75 1.89 -2.61 8.56
CA LEU A 75 2.88 -1.59 8.21
C LEU A 75 2.43 -0.18 8.61
N LYS A 76 1.14 0.15 8.45
CA LYS A 76 0.60 1.45 8.85
C LYS A 76 0.69 1.69 10.37
N ILE A 77 0.39 0.65 11.16
CA ILE A 77 0.52 0.68 12.62
C ILE A 77 1.98 0.86 13.01
N GLU A 78 2.87 0.03 12.47
CA GLU A 78 4.30 0.04 12.77
C GLU A 78 4.97 1.37 12.40
N GLU A 79 4.62 1.93 11.24
CA GLU A 79 5.09 3.24 10.79
C GLU A 79 4.63 4.36 11.73
N GLY A 80 3.36 4.37 12.12
CA GLY A 80 2.81 5.37 13.04
C GLY A 80 3.48 5.35 14.41
N LEU A 81 3.69 4.15 14.96
CA LEU A 81 4.41 3.96 16.22
C LEU A 81 5.89 4.38 16.11
N ALA A 82 6.57 4.02 15.02
CA ALA A 82 7.96 4.43 14.77
C ALA A 82 8.12 5.95 14.68
N LYS A 83 7.13 6.65 14.10
CA LYS A 83 7.05 8.11 14.03
C LYS A 83 6.56 8.77 15.33
N ARG A 84 6.32 7.98 16.38
CA ARG A 84 5.83 8.43 17.71
C ARG A 84 4.51 9.20 17.62
N ILE A 85 3.65 8.83 16.67
CA ILE A 85 2.29 9.35 16.56
C ILE A 85 1.45 8.80 17.71
N ALA A 86 0.50 9.59 18.22
CA ALA A 86 -0.40 9.14 19.28
C ALA A 86 -1.17 7.89 18.84
N TRP A 87 -1.28 6.89 19.71
CA TRP A 87 -1.82 5.58 19.32
C TRP A 87 -3.26 5.64 18.81
N THR A 88 -4.06 6.60 19.30
CA THR A 88 -5.42 6.84 18.81
C THR A 88 -5.44 7.30 17.35
N ASP A 89 -4.47 8.13 16.94
CA ASP A 89 -4.34 8.59 15.57
C ASP A 89 -3.80 7.48 14.66
N VAL A 90 -2.90 6.63 15.19
CA VAL A 90 -2.45 5.41 14.49
C VAL A 90 -3.61 4.45 14.28
N GLN A 91 -4.47 4.26 15.30
CA GLN A 91 -5.67 3.44 15.20
C GLN A 91 -6.63 3.97 14.14
N ALA A 92 -6.90 5.27 14.14
CA ALA A 92 -7.74 5.92 13.14
C ALA A 92 -7.15 5.74 11.72
N ALA A 93 -5.83 5.92 11.57
CA ALA A 93 -5.16 5.73 10.28
C ALA A 93 -5.19 4.28 9.80
N ALA A 94 -5.08 3.30 10.70
CA ALA A 94 -5.24 1.89 10.38
C ALA A 94 -6.70 1.53 10.00
N GLY A 95 -7.69 2.17 10.64
CA GLY A 95 -9.09 2.10 10.25
C GLY A 95 -9.34 2.63 8.84
N ASN A 96 -8.81 3.82 8.53
CA ASN A 96 -8.89 4.39 7.19
C ASN A 96 -8.25 3.47 6.13
N ARG A 97 -7.12 2.83 6.47
CA ARG A 97 -6.46 1.83 5.60
C ARG A 97 -7.36 0.62 5.31
N LEU A 98 -8.04 0.10 6.32
CA LEU A 98 -9.02 -0.97 6.15
C LEU A 98 -10.16 -0.55 5.21
N ASP A 99 -10.70 0.66 5.38
CA ASP A 99 -11.76 1.16 4.50
C ASP A 99 -11.28 1.38 3.06
N CYS A 100 -10.02 1.79 2.87
CA CYS A 100 -9.41 1.85 1.54
C CYS A 100 -9.21 0.45 0.93
N LEU A 101 -8.82 -0.55 1.72
CA LEU A 101 -8.71 -1.94 1.26
C LEU A 101 -10.06 -2.49 0.79
N ARG A 102 -11.15 -2.21 1.53
CA ARG A 102 -12.50 -2.65 1.14
C ARG A 102 -12.92 -2.05 -0.20
N ARG A 103 -12.70 -0.75 -0.39
CA ARG A 103 -12.97 -0.05 -1.66
C ARG A 103 -12.09 -0.60 -2.79
N ALA A 104 -10.80 -0.79 -2.55
CA ALA A 104 -9.89 -1.40 -3.50
C ALA A 104 -10.32 -2.81 -3.92
N ASP A 105 -10.74 -3.67 -2.97
CA ASP A 105 -11.25 -5.01 -3.26
C ASP A 105 -12.51 -4.94 -4.12
N GLN A 106 -13.45 -4.04 -3.81
CA GLN A 106 -14.66 -3.83 -4.61
C GLN A 106 -14.33 -3.41 -6.05
N LEU A 107 -13.39 -2.48 -6.24
CA LEU A 107 -12.96 -2.05 -7.58
C LEU A 107 -12.32 -3.19 -8.37
N VAL A 108 -11.39 -3.93 -7.75
CA VAL A 108 -10.72 -5.07 -8.40
C VAL A 108 -11.72 -6.17 -8.75
N MET A 109 -12.67 -6.45 -7.85
CA MET A 109 -13.72 -7.45 -8.06
C MET A 109 -14.77 -6.98 -9.06
N SER A 110 -15.03 -5.68 -9.23
CA SER A 110 -15.98 -5.21 -10.25
C SER A 110 -15.55 -5.54 -11.68
N GLY A 111 -14.24 -5.61 -11.92
CA GLY A 111 -13.66 -6.01 -13.20
C GLY A 111 -13.43 -7.52 -13.35
N ARG A 112 -13.83 -8.35 -12.38
CA ARG A 112 -13.45 -9.78 -12.30
C ARG A 112 -14.54 -10.67 -11.70
N GLN A 113 -14.52 -11.95 -12.04
CA GLN A 113 -15.47 -12.91 -11.44
C GLN A 113 -14.89 -13.66 -10.23
N GLU A 114 -13.56 -13.77 -10.10
CA GLU A 114 -12.92 -14.57 -9.04
C GLU A 114 -11.61 -13.95 -8.56
N ARG A 115 -11.28 -14.22 -7.28
CA ARG A 115 -10.00 -13.86 -6.65
C ARG A 115 -8.91 -14.82 -7.14
N GLY A 116 -7.95 -14.33 -7.94
CA GLY A 116 -6.80 -15.11 -8.42
C GLY A 116 -5.56 -14.97 -7.51
N GLY A 117 -4.50 -15.71 -7.82
CA GLY A 117 -3.27 -15.73 -6.98
C GLY A 117 -2.55 -14.39 -6.79
N GLN A 118 -2.83 -13.38 -7.62
CA GLN A 118 -2.26 -12.03 -7.50
C GLN A 118 -3.28 -10.99 -7.01
N HIS A 119 -4.48 -11.43 -6.62
CA HIS A 119 -5.58 -10.56 -6.21
C HIS A 119 -5.20 -9.68 -5.03
N GLN A 120 -4.67 -10.28 -3.95
CA GLN A 120 -4.27 -9.54 -2.76
C GLN A 120 -3.22 -8.47 -3.05
N HIS A 121 -2.25 -8.77 -3.91
CA HIS A 121 -1.20 -7.83 -4.29
C HIS A 121 -1.77 -6.65 -5.06
N LEU A 122 -2.67 -6.89 -6.03
CA LEU A 122 -3.34 -5.81 -6.74
C LEU A 122 -4.24 -4.96 -5.83
N VAL A 123 -4.96 -5.58 -4.89
CA VAL A 123 -5.78 -4.85 -3.90
C VAL A 123 -4.90 -3.92 -3.06
N MET A 124 -3.71 -4.37 -2.63
CA MET A 124 -2.78 -3.52 -1.89
C MET A 124 -2.35 -2.29 -2.69
N HIS A 125 -1.91 -2.46 -3.94
CA HIS A 125 -1.50 -1.34 -4.78
C HIS A 125 -2.64 -0.37 -5.09
N THR A 126 -3.83 -0.91 -5.33
CA THR A 126 -5.04 -0.10 -5.56
C THR A 126 -5.42 0.69 -4.31
N CYS A 127 -5.30 0.08 -3.13
CA CYS A 127 -5.53 0.74 -1.85
C CYS A 127 -4.56 1.89 -1.61
N VAL A 128 -3.26 1.69 -1.89
CA VAL A 128 -2.24 2.73 -1.78
C VAL A 128 -2.52 3.88 -2.75
N ALA A 129 -2.87 3.59 -4.00
CA ALA A 129 -3.23 4.62 -4.98
C ALA A 129 -4.46 5.46 -4.53
N LEU A 130 -5.51 4.82 -4.00
CA LEU A 130 -6.67 5.51 -3.43
C LEU A 130 -6.28 6.42 -2.25
N GLU A 131 -5.43 5.93 -1.35
CA GLU A 131 -4.96 6.73 -0.21
C GLU A 131 -4.10 7.91 -0.61
N SER A 132 -3.31 7.76 -1.67
CA SER A 132 -2.51 8.82 -2.27
C SER A 132 -3.35 9.84 -3.07
N GLY A 133 -4.67 9.64 -3.14
CA GLY A 133 -5.61 10.57 -3.75
C GLY A 133 -5.83 10.37 -5.24
N LEU A 134 -5.42 9.23 -5.82
CA LEU A 134 -5.83 8.88 -7.18
C LEU A 134 -7.36 8.67 -7.19
N PRO A 135 -8.12 9.40 -8.02
CA PRO A 135 -9.57 9.32 -7.97
C PRO A 135 -10.09 7.92 -8.30
N GLU A 136 -11.15 7.53 -7.59
CA GLU A 136 -11.75 6.20 -7.72
C GLU A 136 -12.25 5.96 -9.16
N GLU A 137 -12.79 6.99 -9.83
CA GLU A 137 -13.24 6.91 -11.22
C GLU A 137 -12.10 6.63 -12.22
N VAL A 138 -10.88 7.10 -11.93
CA VAL A 138 -9.69 6.84 -12.76
C VAL A 138 -9.29 5.37 -12.63
N ILE A 139 -9.25 4.85 -11.40
CA ILE A 139 -8.96 3.45 -11.12
C ILE A 139 -10.04 2.52 -11.72
N GLN A 140 -11.31 2.88 -11.55
CA GLN A 140 -12.43 2.11 -12.09
C GLN A 140 -12.38 2.03 -13.61
N SER A 141 -12.00 3.12 -14.28
CA SER A 141 -11.82 3.16 -15.74
C SER A 141 -10.73 2.19 -16.21
N VAL A 142 -9.64 2.06 -15.44
CA VAL A 142 -8.56 1.10 -15.72
C VAL A 142 -9.05 -0.34 -15.64
N PHE A 143 -9.85 -0.69 -14.62
CA PHE A 143 -10.39 -2.05 -14.49
C PHE A 143 -11.52 -2.36 -15.47
N SER A 144 -12.24 -1.35 -15.94
CA SER A 144 -13.32 -1.50 -16.92
C SER A 144 -12.81 -1.57 -18.36
N ARG A 145 -11.52 -1.34 -18.58
CA ARG A 145 -10.95 -1.26 -19.93
C ARG A 145 -10.95 -2.64 -20.61
N PRO A 146 -11.56 -2.77 -21.81
CA PRO A 146 -11.58 -4.03 -22.53
C PRO A 146 -10.16 -4.43 -22.96
N GLY A 147 -9.81 -5.69 -22.71
CA GLY A 147 -8.48 -6.24 -23.01
C GLY A 147 -8.05 -7.27 -21.98
N GLY A 148 -7.20 -8.23 -22.34
CA GLY A 148 -6.81 -9.31 -21.45
C GLY A 148 -6.20 -8.79 -20.14
N PHE A 149 -6.90 -8.98 -19.03
CA PHE A 149 -6.46 -8.51 -17.71
C PHE A 149 -5.25 -9.33 -17.24
N ARG A 150 -4.08 -8.72 -17.21
CA ARG A 150 -2.86 -9.29 -16.60
C ARG A 150 -2.53 -8.55 -15.31
N TYR A 151 -2.62 -9.24 -14.17
CA TYR A 151 -2.43 -8.65 -12.83
C TYR A 151 -1.17 -7.79 -12.73
N GLY A 152 0.00 -8.35 -13.06
CA GLY A 152 1.27 -7.61 -12.95
C GLY A 152 1.32 -6.34 -13.79
N ARG A 153 0.72 -6.37 -14.99
CA ARG A 153 0.65 -5.17 -15.85
C ARG A 153 -0.25 -4.10 -15.23
N VAL A 154 -1.42 -4.49 -14.73
CA VAL A 154 -2.35 -3.53 -14.12
C VAL A 154 -1.76 -2.92 -12.85
N ILE A 155 -1.04 -3.70 -12.05
CA ILE A 155 -0.29 -3.19 -10.89
C ILE A 155 0.63 -2.03 -11.31
N HIS A 156 1.50 -2.25 -12.30
CA HIS A 156 2.42 -1.20 -12.76
C HIS A 156 1.71 0.04 -13.31
N VAL A 157 0.56 -0.14 -13.96
CA VAL A 157 -0.23 0.99 -14.45
C VAL A 157 -0.88 1.77 -13.30
N ILE A 158 -1.35 1.09 -12.24
CA ILE A 158 -1.87 1.74 -11.03
C ILE A 158 -0.76 2.51 -10.29
N GLU A 159 0.42 1.90 -10.10
CA GLU A 159 1.61 2.53 -9.50
C GLU A 159 2.04 3.78 -10.30
N ALA A 160 2.01 3.69 -11.64
CA ALA A 160 2.27 4.82 -12.52
C ALA A 160 1.24 5.94 -12.35
N GLY A 161 -0.05 5.60 -12.31
CA GLY A 161 -1.13 6.57 -12.10
C GLY A 161 -1.00 7.30 -10.78
N GLU A 162 -0.71 6.57 -9.70
CA GLU A 162 -0.43 7.15 -8.38
C GLU A 162 0.75 8.13 -8.46
N THR A 163 1.87 7.72 -9.07
CA THR A 163 3.08 8.55 -9.17
C THR A 163 2.82 9.85 -9.94
N LEU A 164 2.07 9.79 -11.04
CA LEU A 164 1.70 10.96 -11.84
C LEU A 164 0.77 11.90 -11.06
N GLN A 165 -0.21 11.35 -10.35
CA GLN A 165 -1.13 12.12 -9.51
C GLN A 165 -0.39 12.84 -8.36
N LEU A 166 0.50 12.14 -7.65
CA LEU A 166 1.32 12.73 -6.58
C LEU A 166 2.26 13.83 -7.11
N SER A 167 2.62 13.77 -8.39
CA SER A 167 3.42 14.79 -9.06
C SER A 167 2.61 16.01 -9.53
N GLY A 168 1.30 16.03 -9.29
CA GLY A 168 0.41 17.15 -9.61
C GLY A 168 -0.21 17.10 -11.00
N LEU A 169 -0.09 15.97 -11.73
CA LEU A 169 -0.76 15.82 -13.01
C LEU A 169 -2.28 15.72 -12.83
N ALA A 170 -3.05 16.33 -13.73
CA ALA A 170 -4.51 16.30 -13.64
C ALA A 170 -5.05 14.87 -13.82
N PRO A 171 -6.12 14.46 -13.11
CA PRO A 171 -6.66 13.10 -13.20
C PRO A 171 -6.99 12.64 -14.62
N LYS A 172 -7.49 13.54 -15.47
CA LYS A 172 -7.79 13.26 -16.89
C LYS A 172 -6.54 12.86 -17.67
N ASP A 173 -5.44 13.57 -17.44
CA ASP A 173 -4.18 13.35 -18.14
C ASP A 173 -3.48 12.08 -17.62
N THR A 174 -3.52 11.88 -16.30
CA THR A 174 -3.10 10.63 -15.65
C THR A 174 -3.82 9.42 -16.24
N LEU A 175 -5.16 9.47 -16.35
CA LEU A 175 -5.95 8.40 -16.95
C LEU A 175 -5.58 8.15 -18.42
N HIS A 176 -5.31 9.21 -19.19
CA HIS A 176 -4.89 9.07 -20.59
C HIS A 176 -3.58 8.28 -20.70
N ILE A 177 -2.58 8.60 -19.88
CA ILE A 177 -1.31 7.85 -19.86
C ILE A 177 -1.52 6.39 -19.44
N MET A 178 -2.30 6.14 -18.38
CA MET A 178 -2.60 4.79 -17.92
C MET A 178 -3.27 3.95 -19.02
N HIS A 179 -4.21 4.54 -19.75
CA HIS A 179 -4.87 3.92 -20.89
C HIS A 179 -3.91 3.61 -22.04
N ASP A 180 -3.02 4.53 -22.41
CA ASP A 180 -2.01 4.29 -23.43
C ASP A 180 -1.10 3.11 -23.06
N CYS A 181 -0.68 3.04 -21.80
CA CYS A 181 0.14 1.93 -21.31
C CYS A 181 -0.57 0.57 -21.46
N LEU A 182 -1.88 0.53 -21.18
CA LEU A 182 -2.70 -0.68 -21.33
C LEU A 182 -2.91 -1.07 -22.79
N ASP A 183 -3.27 -0.10 -23.64
CA ASP A 183 -3.54 -0.32 -25.06
C ASP A 183 -2.32 -0.80 -25.83
N ARG A 184 -1.16 -0.22 -25.50
CA ARG A 184 0.13 -0.61 -26.09
C ARG A 184 0.71 -1.87 -25.46
N ASN A 185 0.02 -2.46 -24.47
CA ASN A 185 0.44 -3.67 -23.77
C ASN A 185 1.86 -3.55 -23.18
N LEU A 186 2.18 -2.41 -22.58
CA LEU A 186 3.50 -2.14 -22.02
C LEU A 186 3.78 -3.04 -20.81
N ASN A 187 5.03 -3.46 -20.67
CA ASN A 187 5.53 -4.12 -19.47
C ASN A 187 5.98 -3.08 -18.42
N GLY A 188 6.34 -3.52 -17.21
CA GLY A 188 6.68 -2.61 -16.11
C GLY A 188 7.85 -1.65 -16.40
N ILE A 189 8.88 -2.09 -17.15
CA ILE A 189 10.02 -1.25 -17.51
C ILE A 189 9.57 -0.15 -18.49
N GLU A 190 8.73 -0.51 -19.45
CA GLU A 190 8.19 0.43 -20.44
C GLU A 190 7.26 1.45 -19.79
N VAL A 191 6.39 1.00 -18.86
CA VAL A 191 5.53 1.88 -18.07
C VAL A 191 6.37 2.89 -17.27
N SER A 192 7.43 2.42 -16.59
CA SER A 192 8.33 3.32 -15.84
C SER A 192 8.96 4.38 -16.75
N ARG A 193 9.42 4.01 -17.95
CA ARG A 193 9.99 4.96 -18.91
C ARG A 193 8.99 6.02 -19.36
N VAL A 194 7.73 5.63 -19.58
CA VAL A 194 6.65 6.58 -19.92
C VAL A 194 6.47 7.58 -18.78
N VAL A 195 6.39 7.10 -17.54
CA VAL A 195 6.29 7.97 -16.35
C VAL A 195 7.47 8.94 -16.27
N ASP A 196 8.71 8.46 -16.45
CA ASP A 196 9.90 9.32 -16.39
C ASP A 196 9.85 10.46 -17.42
N VAL A 197 9.44 10.16 -18.65
CA VAL A 197 9.31 11.18 -19.71
C VAL A 197 8.20 12.17 -19.37
N VAL A 198 7.04 11.70 -18.90
CA VAL A 198 5.93 12.57 -18.50
C VAL A 198 6.35 13.51 -17.38
N LEU A 199 6.99 12.98 -16.33
CA LEU A 199 7.44 13.76 -15.19
C LEU A 199 8.57 14.73 -15.54
N ALA A 200 9.47 14.37 -16.46
CA ALA A 200 10.49 15.29 -16.96
C ALA A 200 9.87 16.45 -17.74
N GLY A 201 8.90 16.16 -18.61
CA GLY A 201 8.16 17.17 -19.35
C GLY A 201 7.35 18.11 -18.44
N HIS A 202 6.64 17.53 -17.46
CA HIS A 202 5.82 18.28 -16.51
C HIS A 202 6.68 19.21 -15.65
N ARG A 203 7.82 18.73 -15.14
CA ARG A 203 8.79 19.55 -14.39
C ARG A 203 9.43 20.66 -15.23
N ALA A 204 9.54 20.46 -16.54
CA ALA A 204 9.99 21.49 -17.47
C ALA A 204 8.88 22.51 -17.82
N GLY A 205 7.69 22.40 -17.25
CA GLY A 205 6.57 23.31 -17.50
C GLY A 205 5.91 23.13 -18.87
N LYS A 206 6.13 21.99 -19.53
CA LYS A 206 5.45 21.69 -20.80
C LYS A 206 3.99 21.34 -20.52
N ASP A 207 3.11 21.72 -21.44
CA ASP A 207 1.72 21.27 -21.42
C ASP A 207 1.63 19.76 -21.75
N PHE A 208 0.53 19.13 -21.34
CA PHE A 208 0.33 17.70 -21.51
C PHE A 208 0.32 17.27 -22.99
N GLU A 209 -0.27 18.06 -23.89
CA GLU A 209 -0.35 17.70 -25.32
C GLU A 209 1.06 17.63 -25.94
N THR A 210 1.92 18.60 -25.62
CA THR A 210 3.32 18.61 -26.07
C THR A 210 4.10 17.40 -25.52
N ILE A 211 3.91 17.05 -24.25
CA ILE A 211 4.54 15.87 -23.65
C ILE A 211 4.07 14.60 -24.37
N HIS A 212 2.76 14.45 -24.50
CA HIS A 212 2.10 13.27 -25.06
C HIS A 212 2.48 13.03 -26.52
N ALA A 213 2.50 14.09 -27.34
CA ALA A 213 2.96 14.01 -28.72
C ALA A 213 4.41 13.50 -28.83
N GLY A 214 5.26 13.80 -27.85
CA GLY A 214 6.65 13.36 -27.81
C GLY A 214 6.86 11.93 -27.31
N LEU A 215 5.94 11.38 -26.49
CA LEU A 215 6.09 10.06 -25.85
C LEU A 215 6.28 8.93 -26.87
N TRP A 216 5.54 9.00 -27.97
CA TRP A 216 5.39 7.87 -28.88
C TRP A 216 6.21 8.01 -30.17
N VAL A 217 6.86 9.15 -30.38
CA VAL A 217 7.68 9.39 -31.58
C VAL A 217 9.06 8.75 -31.45
N GLN A 218 9.55 8.53 -30.23
CA GLN A 218 10.87 7.94 -29.97
C GLN A 218 10.87 6.40 -29.87
N SER A 219 9.75 5.73 -30.16
CA SER A 219 9.60 4.27 -29.99
C SER A 219 9.75 3.46 -31.29
N ASN A 220 10.29 4.05 -32.35
CA ASN A 220 10.63 3.37 -33.61
C ASN A 220 12.15 3.32 -33.83
#